data_AF-A0A966FRP7-F1
#
_entry.id   AF-A0A966FRP7-F1
#
_cell.length_a   1.000
_cell.length_b   1.000
_cell.length_c   1.000
_cell.angle_alpha   90.00
_cell.angle_beta   90.00
_cell.angle_gamma   90.00
#
_symmetry.space_group_name_H-M   'P 1'
#
loop_
_entity.id
_entity.type
_entity.pdbx_description
1 polymer ?
#
loop_
_entity_poly.entity_id
_entity_poly.type
_entity_poly.pdbx_seq_one_letter_code
_entity_poly.pdbx_strand_id
1 'polypeptide(L)'
;MAMRLPAAVLSCALALAACNSGSPEPEALETEVPEELAKGTARDTANDSETIGTPMADRVATIGLLNKRNNVSRDFELKPGEATRVGDVVIRLEACEKTAPWELPQEEGAFVQVFVRERKGNEPEPSWNKVFSGWLFRNSPSLNVVEHPVYDVWVKQCAMSFPGEEESAGED
;
A
#
# COMPACT_ATOMS: atom_id res chain seq x y z
N MET A 1 -11.42 86.61 -31.72
CA MET A 1 -12.55 86.06 -30.94
C MET A 1 -13.24 85.01 -31.82
N ALA A 2 -13.15 83.73 -31.41
CA ALA A 2 -13.77 82.49 -31.93
C ALA A 2 -13.71 82.19 -33.45
N MET A 3 -12.88 81.25 -33.95
CA MET A 3 -12.87 79.77 -33.79
C MET A 3 -14.01 79.06 -34.54
N ARG A 4 -13.69 78.36 -35.65
CA ARG A 4 -14.23 77.03 -36.04
C ARG A 4 -13.28 76.31 -37.02
N LEU A 5 -12.88 75.08 -36.64
CA LEU A 5 -12.27 74.01 -37.45
C LEU A 5 -13.37 73.33 -38.32
N PRO A 6 -13.06 72.58 -39.41
CA PRO A 6 -12.48 71.21 -39.33
C PRO A 6 -11.44 70.89 -40.44
N ALA A 7 -10.36 70.17 -40.14
CA ALA A 7 -10.17 68.70 -40.16
C ALA A 7 -10.11 68.04 -41.57
N ALA A 8 -8.90 67.65 -42.00
CA ALA A 8 -8.65 66.48 -42.87
C ALA A 8 -7.17 66.05 -42.73
N VAL A 9 -6.89 64.96 -42.01
CA VAL A 9 -6.50 63.61 -42.49
C VAL A 9 -5.19 63.57 -43.30
N LEU A 10 -4.14 62.88 -42.80
CA LEU A 10 -3.76 61.51 -43.26
C LEU A 10 -2.27 61.17 -43.01
N SER A 11 -2.08 60.00 -42.37
CA SER A 11 -0.93 59.10 -42.40
C SER A 11 0.39 59.50 -41.74
N CYS A 12 0.62 58.92 -40.55
CA CYS A 12 1.94 58.44 -40.16
C CYS A 12 1.79 56.99 -39.68
N ALA A 13 2.33 56.05 -40.45
CA ALA A 13 2.33 54.63 -40.13
C ALA A 13 3.35 54.36 -39.01
N LEU A 14 2.86 53.99 -37.84
CA LEU A 14 3.67 53.43 -36.76
C LEU A 14 3.33 51.95 -36.65
N ALA A 15 4.28 51.10 -37.06
CA ALA A 15 4.22 49.67 -36.91
C ALA A 15 4.16 49.30 -35.42
N LEU A 16 3.01 48.82 -34.96
CA LEU A 16 2.85 48.11 -33.71
C LEU A 16 3.44 46.70 -33.89
N ALA A 17 4.71 46.54 -33.53
CA ALA A 17 5.32 45.24 -33.30
C ALA A 17 5.92 45.23 -31.88
N ALA A 18 5.68 44.14 -31.16
CA ALA A 18 6.00 43.86 -29.75
C ALA A 18 4.99 44.51 -28.76
N CYS A 19 4.26 43.78 -27.91
CA CYS A 19 4.61 42.55 -27.20
C CYS A 19 3.46 41.52 -27.23
N ASN A 20 3.73 40.34 -27.78
CA ASN A 20 2.96 39.13 -27.51
C ASN A 20 3.41 38.58 -26.15
N SER A 21 2.75 38.97 -25.06
CA SER A 21 3.01 38.43 -23.72
C SER A 21 2.30 37.09 -23.54
N GLY A 22 2.82 36.05 -24.21
CA GLY A 22 2.65 34.69 -23.75
C GLY A 22 3.78 34.42 -22.76
N SER A 23 3.47 34.33 -21.46
CA SER A 23 4.43 33.77 -20.50
C SER A 23 4.72 32.33 -20.92
N PRO A 24 5.98 31.92 -21.08
CA PRO A 24 6.28 30.51 -21.29
C PRO A 24 5.76 29.72 -20.08
N GLU A 25 4.96 28.69 -20.36
CA GLU A 25 4.47 27.77 -19.33
C GLU A 25 5.68 27.08 -18.71
N PRO A 26 5.78 26.95 -17.37
CA PRO A 26 6.97 26.39 -16.75
C PRO A 26 7.10 24.91 -17.15
N GLU A 27 8.12 24.59 -17.95
CA GLU A 27 8.49 23.21 -18.22
C GLU A 27 8.87 22.55 -16.89
N ALA A 28 8.14 21.48 -16.55
CA ALA A 28 8.47 20.66 -15.40
C ALA A 28 9.88 20.09 -15.62
N LEU A 29 10.83 20.50 -14.79
CA LEU A 29 12.14 19.85 -14.74
C LEU A 29 11.91 18.42 -14.27
N GLU A 30 12.00 17.47 -15.20
CA GLU A 30 11.90 16.05 -14.89
C GLU A 30 13.10 15.68 -14.02
N THR A 31 12.87 15.52 -12.71
CA THR A 31 13.82 14.85 -11.82
C THR A 31 13.73 13.35 -12.11
N GLU A 32 14.24 12.95 -13.27
CA GLU A 32 14.43 11.54 -13.58
C GLU A 32 15.48 10.98 -12.63
N VAL A 33 15.19 9.80 -12.10
CA VAL A 33 16.15 9.03 -11.30
C VAL A 33 17.36 8.76 -12.21
N PRO A 34 18.58 9.16 -11.81
CA PRO A 34 19.78 8.92 -12.62
C PRO A 34 19.85 7.47 -13.08
N GLU A 35 20.18 7.25 -14.36
CA GLU A 35 20.15 5.92 -14.98
C GLU A 35 21.06 4.91 -14.24
N GLU A 36 22.09 5.39 -13.53
CA GLU A 36 22.97 4.64 -12.63
C GLU A 36 22.27 4.10 -11.37
N LEU A 37 21.26 4.82 -10.87
CA LEU A 37 20.38 4.37 -9.78
C LEU A 37 19.23 3.49 -10.31
N ALA A 38 18.76 3.73 -11.54
CA ALA A 38 17.76 2.89 -12.20
C ALA A 38 18.35 1.53 -12.62
N LYS A 39 19.60 1.52 -13.06
CA LYS A 39 20.47 0.34 -13.18
C LYS A 39 21.27 0.17 -11.90
N GLY A 40 20.59 0.16 -10.76
CA GLY A 40 21.11 -0.56 -9.62
C GLY A 40 21.51 -1.93 -10.15
N THR A 41 22.79 -2.27 -10.06
CA THR A 41 23.22 -3.64 -10.21
C THR A 41 22.28 -4.42 -9.31
N ALA A 42 21.36 -5.17 -9.92
CA ALA A 42 20.72 -6.30 -9.27
C ALA A 42 21.91 -7.19 -8.95
N ARG A 43 22.54 -6.89 -7.82
CA ARG A 43 23.54 -7.74 -7.24
C ARG A 43 22.72 -8.98 -6.99
N ASP A 44 23.01 -10.01 -7.77
CA ASP A 44 22.80 -11.39 -7.37
C ASP A 44 23.58 -11.56 -6.05
N THR A 45 23.04 -11.01 -4.96
CA THR A 45 23.20 -11.50 -3.61
C THR A 45 22.04 -12.46 -3.33
N ALA A 46 21.52 -13.12 -4.36
CA ALA A 46 20.86 -14.40 -4.21
C ALA A 46 21.97 -15.41 -3.89
N ASN A 47 22.45 -15.42 -2.63
CA ASN A 47 23.01 -16.59 -1.93
C ASN A 47 23.75 -16.26 -0.62
N ASP A 48 23.84 -14.99 -0.18
CA ASP A 48 24.61 -14.69 1.05
C ASP A 48 24.11 -13.46 1.84
N SER A 49 22.83 -13.11 1.72
CA SER A 49 22.14 -12.55 2.89
C SER A 49 21.60 -13.76 3.65
N GLU A 50 22.28 -14.12 4.73
CA GLU A 50 21.82 -15.14 5.68
C GLU A 50 20.30 -15.03 5.82
N THR A 51 19.57 -16.07 5.39
CA THR A 51 18.14 -16.15 5.66
C THR A 51 18.02 -16.39 7.16
N ILE A 52 18.07 -15.31 7.93
CA ILE A 52 17.97 -15.32 9.38
C ILE A 52 16.50 -15.64 9.70
N GLY A 53 16.22 -16.93 9.80
CA GLY A 53 14.94 -17.49 10.19
C GLY A 53 14.22 -18.29 9.10
N THR A 54 12.97 -18.65 9.35
CA THR A 54 12.15 -19.45 8.42
C THR A 54 11.98 -18.72 7.07
N PRO A 55 12.22 -19.38 5.92
CA PRO A 55 11.96 -18.81 4.60
C PRO A 55 10.48 -18.40 4.43
N MET A 56 10.21 -17.29 3.73
CA MET A 56 8.84 -16.75 3.59
C MET A 56 7.81 -17.80 3.12
N ALA A 57 8.17 -18.65 2.16
CA ALA A 57 7.28 -19.68 1.62
C ALA A 57 6.84 -20.75 2.65
N ASP A 58 7.64 -20.95 3.70
CA ASP A 58 7.41 -21.97 4.73
C ASP A 58 6.76 -21.41 6.00
N ARG A 59 6.60 -20.09 6.10
CA ARG A 59 5.93 -19.42 7.22
C ARG A 59 4.44 -19.69 7.20
N VAL A 60 3.82 -19.65 8.37
CA VAL A 60 2.38 -19.82 8.53
C VAL A 60 1.82 -18.69 9.37
N ALA A 61 0.82 -17.97 8.88
CA ALA A 61 0.10 -16.98 9.66
C ALA A 61 -1.22 -17.56 10.17
N THR A 62 -1.51 -17.34 11.45
CA THR A 62 -2.83 -17.57 12.03
C THR A 62 -3.62 -16.27 11.94
N ILE A 63 -4.65 -16.25 11.08
CA ILE A 63 -5.49 -15.09 10.82
C ILE A 63 -6.86 -15.28 11.48
N GLY A 64 -7.28 -14.30 12.28
CA GLY A 64 -8.61 -14.24 12.86
C GLY A 64 -9.59 -13.53 11.93
N LEU A 65 -10.81 -14.06 11.85
CA LEU A 65 -11.96 -13.45 11.18
C LEU A 65 -13.14 -13.39 12.15
N LEU A 66 -13.75 -12.22 12.30
CA LEU A 66 -15.01 -12.02 13.02
C LEU A 66 -16.08 -11.53 12.06
N ASN A 67 -17.26 -12.17 12.11
CA ASN A 67 -18.47 -11.58 11.55
C ASN A 67 -19.22 -10.80 12.64
N LYS A 68 -19.17 -9.47 12.56
CA LYS A 68 -19.75 -8.53 13.53
C LYS A 68 -21.28 -8.64 13.61
N ARG A 69 -21.96 -9.17 12.59
CA ARG A 69 -23.43 -9.29 12.56
C ARG A 69 -23.98 -10.43 13.41
N ASN A 70 -23.23 -11.54 13.50
CA ASN A 70 -23.66 -12.74 14.21
C ASN A 70 -22.68 -13.18 15.31
N ASN A 71 -21.62 -12.41 15.54
CA ASN A 71 -20.59 -12.64 16.54
C ASN A 71 -19.86 -14.00 16.40
N VAL A 72 -19.78 -14.54 15.18
CA VAL A 72 -19.04 -15.77 14.91
C VAL A 72 -17.59 -15.43 14.55
N SER A 73 -16.64 -15.95 15.31
CA SER A 73 -15.21 -15.86 15.03
C SER A 73 -14.65 -17.21 14.54
N ARG A 74 -13.64 -17.15 13.67
CA ARG A 74 -12.88 -18.31 13.18
C ARG A 74 -11.44 -17.92 12.95
N ASP A 75 -10.56 -18.89 13.10
CA ASP A 75 -9.14 -18.73 12.82
C ASP A 75 -8.76 -19.60 11.62
N PHE A 76 -7.79 -19.12 10.84
CA PHE A 76 -7.27 -19.81 9.67
C PHE A 76 -5.75 -19.77 9.70
N GLU A 77 -5.13 -20.92 9.50
CA GLU A 77 -3.69 -21.02 9.23
C GLU A 77 -3.49 -20.95 7.72
N LEU A 78 -2.72 -19.96 7.27
CA LEU A 78 -2.45 -19.69 5.86
C LEU A 78 -0.95 -19.57 5.64
N LYS A 79 -0.45 -20.12 4.54
CA LYS A 79 0.88 -19.83 4.02
C LYS A 79 0.86 -18.62 3.09
N PRO A 80 1.96 -17.86 2.96
CA PRO A 80 2.07 -16.80 1.97
C PRO A 80 1.70 -17.29 0.56
N GLY A 81 0.82 -16.56 -0.11
CA GLY A 81 0.21 -16.91 -1.39
C GLY A 81 -1.14 -17.65 -1.29
N GLU A 82 -1.51 -18.16 -0.11
CA GLU A 82 -2.79 -18.84 0.10
C GLU A 82 -3.95 -17.86 0.38
N ALA A 83 -5.15 -18.32 0.05
CA ALA A 83 -6.38 -17.61 0.34
C ALA A 83 -7.45 -18.56 0.86
N THR A 84 -8.27 -18.07 1.79
CA THR A 84 -9.45 -18.77 2.29
C THR A 84 -10.70 -17.95 2.03
N ARG A 85 -11.83 -18.64 1.86
CA ARG A 85 -13.13 -18.03 1.64
C ARG A 85 -14.12 -18.47 2.69
N VAL A 86 -14.83 -17.51 3.27
CA VAL A 86 -15.91 -17.74 4.24
C VAL A 86 -17.14 -16.96 3.80
N GLY A 87 -18.06 -17.61 3.10
CA GLY A 87 -19.27 -16.97 2.59
C GLY A 87 -18.96 -15.84 1.59
N ASP A 88 -19.17 -14.60 2.03
CA ASP A 88 -18.98 -13.37 1.26
C ASP A 88 -17.66 -12.64 1.57
N VAL A 89 -16.72 -13.26 2.29
CA VAL A 89 -15.38 -12.72 2.50
C VAL A 89 -14.31 -13.69 2.01
N VAL A 90 -13.27 -13.15 1.38
CA VAL A 90 -12.04 -13.86 1.01
C VAL A 90 -10.87 -13.13 1.67
N ILE A 91 -10.01 -13.89 2.32
CA ILE A 91 -8.80 -13.40 2.97
C ILE A 91 -7.63 -14.06 2.25
N ARG A 92 -6.71 -13.24 1.73
CA ARG A 92 -5.47 -13.71 1.09
C ARG A 92 -4.27 -13.22 1.89
N LEU A 93 -3.37 -14.13 2.18
CA LEU A 93 -2.11 -13.84 2.84
C LEU A 93 -1.02 -13.68 1.78
N GLU A 94 -0.28 -12.57 1.79
CA GLU A 94 0.84 -12.35 0.87
C GLU A 94 2.19 -12.53 1.55
N ALA A 95 2.29 -12.18 2.83
CA ALA A 95 3.51 -12.28 3.62
C ALA A 95 3.20 -12.31 5.12
N CYS A 96 4.12 -12.86 5.90
CA CYS A 96 4.06 -12.91 7.35
C CYS A 96 5.47 -12.76 7.91
N GLU A 97 5.66 -11.90 8.90
CA GLU A 97 6.97 -11.57 9.48
C GLU A 97 6.87 -11.37 11.00
N LYS A 98 7.94 -11.74 11.71
CA LYS A 98 8.16 -11.44 13.12
C LYS A 98 9.54 -10.83 13.26
N THR A 99 9.71 -9.84 14.13
CA THR A 99 11.03 -9.27 14.46
C THR A 99 11.91 -10.31 15.15
N ALA A 100 13.22 -10.28 14.91
CA ALA A 100 14.14 -11.20 15.57
C ALA A 100 14.11 -11.02 17.10
N PRO A 101 14.30 -12.08 17.91
CA PRO A 101 14.20 -11.99 19.37
C PRO A 101 15.16 -10.97 20.03
N TRP A 102 16.29 -10.67 19.39
CA TRP A 102 17.30 -9.72 19.88
C TRP A 102 17.10 -8.27 19.38
N GLU A 103 16.10 -8.01 18.56
CA GLU A 103 15.77 -6.68 18.05
C GLU A 103 14.61 -6.07 18.84
N LEU A 104 14.61 -4.74 19.01
CA LEU A 104 13.52 -4.01 19.68
C LEU A 104 13.06 -2.85 18.78
N PRO A 105 11.75 -2.57 18.69
CA PRO A 105 10.62 -3.25 19.36
C PRO A 105 10.26 -4.59 18.71
N GLN A 106 9.65 -5.49 19.49
CA GLN A 106 9.14 -6.77 19.00
C GLN A 106 7.84 -6.57 18.22
N GLU A 107 7.91 -6.69 16.90
CA GLU A 107 6.74 -6.64 16.02
C GLU A 107 6.45 -7.99 15.38
N GLU A 108 5.17 -8.25 15.15
CA GLU A 108 4.69 -9.46 14.50
C GLU A 108 3.49 -9.08 13.65
N GLY A 109 3.53 -9.40 12.37
CA GLY A 109 2.52 -8.94 11.44
C GLY A 109 2.45 -9.74 10.16
N ALA A 110 1.41 -9.44 9.38
CA ALA A 110 1.18 -10.07 8.09
C ALA A 110 0.61 -9.08 7.08
N PHE A 111 1.03 -9.21 5.83
CA PHE A 111 0.41 -8.50 4.71
C PHE A 111 -0.81 -9.30 4.25
N VAL A 112 -1.99 -8.72 4.43
CA VAL A 112 -3.27 -9.35 4.16
C VAL A 112 -4.06 -8.53 3.15
N GLN A 113 -4.74 -9.23 2.25
CA GLN A 113 -5.75 -8.64 1.39
C GLN A 113 -7.11 -9.23 1.73
N VAL A 114 -8.10 -8.36 1.88
CA VAL A 114 -9.48 -8.76 2.20
C VAL A 114 -10.38 -8.32 1.06
N PHE A 115 -11.13 -9.29 0.53
CA PHE A 115 -12.14 -9.06 -0.49
C PHE A 115 -13.50 -9.42 0.06
N VAL A 116 -14.48 -8.57 -0.16
CA VAL A 116 -15.86 -8.78 0.28
C VAL A 116 -16.79 -8.74 -0.92
N ARG A 117 -17.73 -9.68 -0.98
CA ARG A 117 -18.79 -9.69 -1.97
C ARG A 117 -19.96 -8.87 -1.45
N GLU A 118 -20.15 -7.70 -2.02
CA GLU A 118 -21.19 -6.76 -1.62
C GLU A 118 -21.72 -5.98 -2.82
N ARG A 119 -22.92 -5.41 -2.65
CA ARG A 119 -23.50 -4.53 -3.67
C ARG A 119 -22.93 -3.13 -3.49
N LYS A 120 -22.29 -2.61 -4.54
CA LYS A 120 -21.76 -1.25 -4.55
C LYS A 120 -22.77 -0.30 -5.20
N GLY A 121 -23.24 0.70 -4.45
CA GLY A 121 -24.22 1.67 -4.95
C GLY A 121 -25.51 1.01 -5.45
N ASN A 122 -25.91 1.33 -6.68
CA ASN A 122 -27.13 0.82 -7.32
C ASN A 122 -26.89 -0.39 -8.23
N GLU A 123 -25.75 -1.07 -8.12
CA GLU A 123 -25.47 -2.26 -8.93
C GLU A 123 -26.53 -3.35 -8.68
N PRO A 124 -27.05 -4.01 -9.75
CA PRO A 124 -28.10 -5.01 -9.60
C PRO A 124 -27.61 -6.25 -8.85
N GLU A 125 -26.35 -6.63 -9.01
CA GLU A 125 -25.76 -7.84 -8.43
C GLU A 125 -24.55 -7.52 -7.54
N PRO A 126 -24.33 -8.26 -6.44
CA PRO A 126 -23.12 -8.14 -5.62
C PRO A 126 -21.85 -8.52 -6.40
N SER A 127 -20.80 -7.74 -6.21
CA SER A 127 -19.49 -7.95 -6.84
C SER A 127 -18.39 -8.09 -5.77
N TRP A 128 -17.28 -8.76 -6.12
CA TRP A 128 -16.12 -8.85 -5.24
C TRP A 128 -15.34 -7.54 -5.25
N ASN A 129 -15.19 -6.95 -4.08
CA ASN A 129 -14.48 -5.70 -3.90
C ASN A 129 -13.32 -5.91 -2.93
N LYS A 130 -12.14 -5.40 -3.26
CA LYS A 130 -11.01 -5.37 -2.33
C LYS A 130 -11.24 -4.27 -1.30
N VAL A 131 -11.58 -4.64 -0.07
CA VAL A 131 -11.87 -3.69 1.01
C VAL A 131 -10.64 -3.33 1.82
N PHE A 132 -9.62 -4.18 1.82
CA PHE A 132 -8.36 -3.94 2.51
C PHE A 132 -7.17 -4.58 1.78
N SER A 133 -6.01 -3.94 1.87
CA SER A 133 -4.73 -4.45 1.37
C SER A 133 -3.60 -3.75 2.11
N GLY A 134 -2.95 -4.44 3.05
CA GLY A 134 -1.87 -3.86 3.82
C GLY A 134 -1.34 -4.76 4.93
N TRP A 135 -0.37 -4.25 5.67
CA TRP A 135 0.17 -4.90 6.87
C TRP A 135 -0.79 -4.76 8.04
N LEU A 136 -0.99 -5.85 8.78
CA LEU A 136 -1.67 -5.91 10.06
C LEU A 136 -0.67 -6.39 11.11
N PHE A 137 -0.73 -5.81 12.30
CA PHE A 137 0.24 -6.07 13.39
C PHE A 137 -0.48 -6.66 14.60
N ARG A 138 0.02 -7.80 15.08
CA ARG A 138 -0.50 -8.49 16.27
C ARG A 138 -0.24 -7.68 17.54
N ASN A 139 0.98 -7.18 17.71
CA ASN A 139 1.42 -6.50 18.94
C ASN A 139 1.02 -5.01 18.95
N SER A 140 0.82 -4.42 17.77
CA SER A 140 0.46 -3.02 17.59
C SER A 140 -0.78 -2.84 16.68
N PRO A 141 -1.98 -3.36 17.05
CA PRO A 141 -3.16 -3.34 16.17
C PRO A 141 -3.62 -1.94 15.76
N SER A 142 -3.29 -0.91 16.55
CA SER A 142 -3.63 0.48 16.26
C SER A 142 -2.87 1.07 15.07
N LEU A 143 -1.79 0.43 14.59
CA LEU A 143 -1.03 0.91 13.43
C LEU A 143 -1.81 0.79 12.12
N ASN A 144 -2.59 -0.27 11.98
CA ASN A 144 -3.41 -0.49 10.79
C ASN A 144 -4.51 -1.53 11.08
N VAL A 145 -5.74 -1.24 10.64
CA VAL A 145 -6.94 -2.04 10.96
C VAL A 145 -7.78 -2.24 9.70
N VAL A 146 -8.45 -3.40 9.61
CA VAL A 146 -9.44 -3.66 8.57
C VAL A 146 -10.76 -2.96 8.89
N GLU A 147 -11.01 -1.85 8.21
CA GLU A 147 -12.24 -1.07 8.38
C GLU A 147 -13.36 -1.62 7.48
N HIS A 148 -14.17 -2.53 8.02
CA HIS A 148 -15.37 -3.03 7.35
C HIS A 148 -16.56 -3.17 8.33
N PRO A 149 -17.80 -2.82 7.93
CA PRO A 149 -18.97 -2.84 8.81
C PRO A 149 -19.39 -4.24 9.28
N VAL A 150 -19.10 -5.27 8.49
CA VAL A 150 -19.55 -6.65 8.77
C VAL A 150 -18.41 -7.58 9.22
N TYR A 151 -17.19 -7.32 8.75
CA TYR A 151 -16.07 -8.25 8.92
C TYR A 151 -14.95 -7.54 9.67
N ASP A 152 -14.30 -8.26 10.57
CA ASP A 152 -13.04 -7.85 11.19
C ASP A 152 -11.99 -8.92 10.88
N VAL A 153 -10.78 -8.51 10.52
CA VAL A 153 -9.69 -9.41 10.18
C VAL A 153 -8.42 -8.91 10.87
N TRP A 154 -7.76 -9.80 11.60
CA TRP A 154 -6.55 -9.47 12.35
C TRP A 154 -5.56 -10.64 12.34
N VAL A 155 -4.30 -10.34 12.64
CA VAL A 155 -3.24 -11.34 12.75
C VAL A 155 -3.17 -11.82 14.20
N LYS A 156 -3.20 -13.13 14.40
CA LYS A 156 -3.04 -13.75 15.72
C LYS A 156 -1.62 -14.23 15.96
N GLN A 157 -0.95 -14.73 14.92
CA GLN A 157 0.40 -15.26 15.00
C GLN A 157 1.04 -15.37 13.62
N CYS A 158 2.37 -15.30 13.59
CA CYS A 158 3.26 -15.68 12.52
C CYS A 158 4.20 -16.78 13.04
N ALA A 159 4.00 -18.02 12.59
CA ALA A 159 4.90 -19.13 12.86
C ALA A 159 6.19 -18.94 12.05
N MET A 160 7.21 -18.43 12.73
CA MET A 160 8.54 -18.11 12.24
C MET A 160 9.53 -18.33 13.37
N SER A 161 10.65 -18.99 13.07
CA SER A 161 11.75 -19.26 14.00
C SER A 161 13.03 -18.56 13.57
N PHE A 162 13.88 -18.21 14.52
CA PHE A 162 15.21 -17.66 14.28
C PHE A 162 16.31 -18.63 14.74
N PRO A 163 17.45 -18.71 14.05
CA PRO A 163 18.58 -19.50 14.55
C PRO A 163 19.03 -18.97 15.93
N GLY A 164 19.19 -19.88 16.90
CA GLY A 164 19.56 -19.55 18.29
C GLY A 164 18.38 -19.34 19.27
N GLU A 165 17.12 -19.40 18.82
CA GLU A 165 15.95 -19.27 19.70
C GLU A 165 15.70 -20.54 20.55
N GLU A 166 16.13 -21.71 20.06
CA GLU A 166 15.87 -23.04 20.67
C GLU A 166 16.62 -23.26 22.00
N GLU A 167 17.75 -22.59 22.25
CA GLU A 167 18.54 -22.76 23.48
C GLU A 167 17.86 -22.15 24.73
N SER A 168 16.88 -21.26 24.55
CA SER A 168 16.20 -20.56 25.66
C SER A 168 14.93 -21.25 26.17
N ALA A 169 14.45 -22.30 25.49
CA ALA A 169 13.19 -22.99 25.81
C ALA A 169 13.38 -24.31 26.59
N GLY A 170 14.62 -24.67 26.95
CA GLY A 170 14.98 -25.94 27.58
C GLY A 170 15.38 -25.87 29.06
N GLU A 171 15.30 -24.70 29.69
CA GLU A 171 15.73 -24.50 31.07
C GLU A 171 14.50 -24.27 31.99
N ASP A 172 13.72 -25.33 32.21
CA ASP A 172 12.69 -25.44 33.27
C ASP A 172 12.85 -26.78 34.01
#